data_AF-A0A7N9DBR7-F1
#
_entry.id   AF-A0A7N9DBR7-F1
#
_cell.length_a   1.000
_cell.length_b   1.000
_cell.length_c   1.000
_cell.angle_alpha   90.00
_cell.angle_beta   90.00
_cell.angle_gamma   90.00
#
_symmetry.space_group_name_H-M   'P 1'
#
loop_
_entity.id
_entity.type
_entity.pdbx_description
1 polymer ?
#
loop_
_entity_poly.entity_id
_entity_poly.type
_entity_poly.pdbx_seq_one_letter_code
_entity_poly.pdbx_strand_id
1 'polypeptide(L)'
;MEEDLPSKWKTKKAGVAILDSDKTDIKQTKIKTDKEVHYIMVKGSIQQEELTILNIYAPNTGAPRFTKQVLRDLQRDLNSHTIIMEDFNTSLSILDRSMRQKVNKDIQDLNSTLHQADLTDIYRTLHPKSTEYTFFPAPHYTYSKIDHIVGSKLLFSKCKRTEITTNCLSDHSAIKLQLSVKKLTQNCTTTWKLNNL
;
A
#
# COMPACT_ATOMS: atom_id res chain seq x y z
N MET A 1 3.87 42.14 28.37
CA MET A 1 5.12 41.67 27.74
C MET A 1 5.27 40.25 28.24
N GLU A 2 4.61 39.33 27.56
CA GLU A 2 4.57 37.91 27.88
C GLU A 2 5.42 37.24 26.80
N GLU A 3 6.54 36.68 27.19
CA GLU A 3 7.48 36.05 26.26
C GLU A 3 6.86 34.75 25.76
N ASP A 4 6.48 34.72 24.48
CA ASP A 4 6.13 33.50 23.75
C ASP A 4 7.36 32.59 23.68
N LEU A 5 7.43 31.64 24.60
CA LEU A 5 8.39 30.53 24.51
C LEU A 5 8.03 29.65 23.31
N PRO A 6 8.94 29.41 22.35
CA PRO A 6 8.66 28.52 21.23
C PRO A 6 8.51 27.10 21.77
N SER A 7 7.30 26.54 21.63
CA SER A 7 7.03 25.15 21.97
C SER A 7 7.95 24.24 21.15
N LYS A 8 9.00 23.71 21.80
CA LYS A 8 9.96 22.73 21.25
C LYS A 8 9.33 21.36 20.91
N TRP A 9 8.02 21.30 20.76
CA TRP A 9 7.26 20.09 20.50
C TRP A 9 6.81 20.17 19.04
N LYS A 10 7.64 19.68 18.11
CA LYS A 10 7.14 19.35 16.78
C LYS A 10 6.01 18.35 16.98
N THR A 11 4.77 18.75 16.74
CA THR A 11 3.61 17.85 16.69
C THR A 11 3.96 16.65 15.82
N LYS A 12 3.91 15.44 16.38
CA LYS A 12 4.00 14.19 15.62
C LYS A 12 2.73 14.08 14.78
N LYS A 13 2.83 14.37 13.48
CA LYS A 13 1.65 14.48 12.60
C LYS A 13 1.42 13.25 11.70
N ALA A 14 2.47 12.53 11.33
CA ALA A 14 2.40 11.37 10.45
C ALA A 14 3.62 10.45 10.67
N GLY A 15 3.48 9.20 10.25
CA GLY A 15 4.57 8.23 10.22
C GLY A 15 4.10 6.89 9.65
N VAL A 16 4.82 6.40 8.65
CA VAL A 16 4.59 5.10 8.02
C VAL A 16 5.75 4.15 8.28
N ALA A 17 5.45 2.85 8.33
CA ALA A 17 6.45 1.80 8.51
C ALA A 17 6.18 0.63 7.56
N ILE A 18 7.23 -0.10 7.22
CA ILE A 18 7.16 -1.43 6.62
C ILE A 18 7.96 -2.34 7.52
N LEU A 19 7.34 -3.44 7.97
CA LEU A 19 7.98 -4.48 8.76
C LEU A 19 8.07 -5.75 7.94
N ASP A 20 9.24 -6.36 7.93
CA ASP A 20 9.49 -7.69 7.39
C ASP A 20 9.64 -8.71 8.51
N SER A 21 9.23 -9.95 8.23
CA SER A 21 9.40 -11.05 9.18
C SER A 21 10.77 -11.68 9.00
N ASP A 22 11.44 -12.01 10.09
CA ASP A 22 12.68 -12.81 10.13
C ASP A 22 12.61 -14.13 9.36
N LYS A 23 11.39 -14.64 9.09
CA LYS A 23 11.16 -15.85 8.31
C LYS A 23 11.17 -15.63 6.79
N THR A 24 11.19 -14.38 6.33
CA THR A 24 11.14 -14.02 4.91
C THR A 24 12.47 -13.43 4.50
N ASP A 25 13.19 -14.10 3.60
CA ASP A 25 14.44 -13.57 3.04
C ASP A 25 14.13 -12.48 2.01
N ILE A 26 13.97 -11.24 2.49
CA ILE A 26 13.79 -10.05 1.66
C ILE A 26 15.15 -9.42 1.40
N LYS A 27 15.56 -9.41 0.13
CA LYS A 27 16.79 -8.71 -0.30
C LYS A 27 16.44 -7.29 -0.71
N GLN A 28 16.59 -6.36 0.20
CA GLN A 28 16.35 -4.95 -0.06
C GLN A 28 17.44 -4.35 -0.98
N THR A 29 17.01 -3.61 -2.00
CA THR A 29 17.91 -2.94 -2.95
C THR A 29 17.81 -1.42 -2.89
N LYS A 30 16.66 -0.88 -2.49
CA LYS A 30 16.44 0.58 -2.42
C LYS A 30 15.36 0.94 -1.42
N ILE A 31 15.59 1.99 -0.65
CA ILE A 31 14.54 2.67 0.15
C ILE A 31 14.42 4.11 -0.36
N LYS A 32 13.18 4.60 -0.46
CA LYS A 32 12.88 6.04 -0.54
C LYS A 32 11.85 6.40 0.51
N THR A 33 12.06 7.51 1.18
CA THR A 33 11.11 8.10 2.13
C THR A 33 10.87 9.55 1.73
N ASP A 34 9.71 10.09 2.10
CA ASP A 34 9.49 11.52 1.99
C ASP A 34 9.94 12.27 3.25
N LYS A 35 10.04 13.61 3.15
CA LYS A 35 10.55 14.48 4.23
C LYS A 35 9.57 14.66 5.40
N GLU A 36 8.29 14.52 5.14
CA GLU A 36 7.14 14.66 6.04
C GLU A 36 6.57 13.29 6.50
N VAL A 37 7.15 12.18 6.02
CA VAL A 37 6.89 10.78 6.44
C VAL A 37 5.46 10.28 6.14
N HIS A 38 4.89 10.71 5.02
CA HIS A 38 3.62 10.23 4.48
C HIS A 38 3.77 8.99 3.57
N TYR A 39 4.96 8.72 3.03
CA TYR A 39 5.22 7.47 2.32
C TYR A 39 6.62 6.90 2.56
N ILE A 40 6.69 5.58 2.45
CA ILE A 40 7.93 4.82 2.36
C ILE A 40 7.82 3.83 1.21
N MET A 41 8.80 3.84 0.32
CA MET A 41 8.94 2.88 -0.77
C MET A 41 10.15 2.00 -0.52
N VAL A 42 9.95 0.69 -0.54
CA VAL A 42 11.00 -0.31 -0.44
C VAL A 42 10.99 -1.14 -1.72
N LYS A 43 12.14 -1.23 -2.37
CA LYS A 43 12.39 -2.16 -3.46
C LYS A 43 13.30 -3.28 -2.97
N GLY A 44 13.02 -4.47 -3.46
CA GLY A 44 13.85 -5.62 -3.19
C GLY A 44 13.41 -6.83 -3.99
N SER A 45 13.72 -8.00 -3.47
CA SER A 45 13.25 -9.26 -4.01
C SER A 45 12.95 -10.26 -2.90
N ILE A 46 12.02 -11.16 -3.16
CA ILE A 46 11.68 -12.30 -2.31
C ILE A 46 11.82 -13.54 -3.18
N GLN A 47 12.68 -14.48 -2.78
CA GLN A 47 12.95 -15.69 -3.57
C GLN A 47 13.31 -15.38 -5.03
N GLN A 48 14.20 -14.41 -5.25
CA GLN A 48 14.63 -13.89 -6.56
C GLN A 48 13.54 -13.23 -7.43
N GLU A 49 12.30 -13.14 -6.96
CA GLU A 49 11.26 -12.35 -7.62
C GLU A 49 11.31 -10.91 -7.11
N GLU A 50 11.43 -9.95 -8.04
CA GLU A 50 11.39 -8.52 -7.69
C GLU A 50 10.06 -8.13 -7.05
N LEU A 51 10.12 -7.23 -6.08
CA LEU A 51 8.96 -6.65 -5.43
C LEU A 51 9.25 -5.19 -5.08
N THR A 52 8.28 -4.32 -5.39
CA THR A 52 8.28 -2.93 -4.93
C THR A 52 7.05 -2.72 -4.05
N ILE A 53 7.26 -2.33 -2.79
CA ILE A 53 6.20 -2.01 -1.85
C ILE A 53 6.25 -0.50 -1.61
N LEU A 54 5.13 0.18 -1.83
CA LEU A 54 4.94 1.58 -1.51
C LEU A 54 3.83 1.70 -0.48
N ASN A 55 4.21 2.08 0.74
CA ASN A 55 3.24 2.37 1.79
C ASN A 55 2.92 3.87 1.78
N ILE A 56 1.63 4.25 1.70
CA ILE A 56 1.17 5.64 1.63
C ILE A 56 0.14 5.90 2.74
N TYR A 57 0.40 6.94 3.52
CA TYR A 57 -0.55 7.60 4.40
C TYR A 57 -0.86 9.00 3.86
N ALA A 58 -1.97 9.13 3.13
CA ALA A 58 -2.38 10.39 2.54
C ALA A 58 -3.01 11.32 3.59
N PRO A 59 -2.87 12.65 3.48
CA PRO A 59 -3.51 13.59 4.40
C PRO A 59 -5.04 13.61 4.23
N ASN A 60 -5.77 13.88 5.31
CA ASN A 60 -7.24 13.99 5.31
C ASN A 60 -7.78 15.00 4.28
N THR A 61 -7.04 16.09 4.04
CA THR A 61 -7.42 17.13 3.07
C THR A 61 -6.59 16.99 1.80
N GLY A 62 -7.26 16.94 0.64
CA GLY A 62 -6.58 16.86 -0.65
C GLY A 62 -5.97 15.49 -0.96
N ALA A 63 -6.34 14.44 -0.22
CA ALA A 63 -5.81 13.08 -0.33
C ALA A 63 -5.69 12.57 -1.78
N PRO A 64 -6.71 12.68 -2.67
CA PRO A 64 -6.58 12.19 -4.03
C PRO A 64 -5.48 12.91 -4.83
N ARG A 65 -5.30 14.22 -4.61
CA ARG A 65 -4.27 15.03 -5.29
C ARG A 65 -2.88 14.68 -4.78
N PHE A 66 -2.76 14.45 -3.47
CA PHE A 66 -1.53 14.01 -2.84
C PHE A 66 -1.08 12.66 -3.40
N THR A 67 -1.93 11.63 -3.36
CA THR A 67 -1.60 10.30 -3.89
C THR A 67 -1.26 10.37 -5.38
N LYS A 68 -2.01 11.16 -6.16
CA LYS A 68 -1.71 11.40 -7.58
C LYS A 68 -0.31 12.00 -7.78
N GLN A 69 0.10 12.93 -6.92
CA GLN A 69 1.43 13.54 -6.98
C GLN A 69 2.53 12.53 -6.62
N VAL A 70 2.35 11.74 -5.55
CA VAL A 70 3.28 10.68 -5.17
C VAL A 70 3.51 9.68 -6.32
N LEU A 71 2.42 9.27 -7.00
CA LEU A 71 2.51 8.37 -8.15
C LEU A 71 3.32 8.97 -9.32
N ARG A 72 3.18 10.28 -9.56
CA ARG A 72 3.96 10.99 -10.60
C ARG A 72 5.43 11.11 -10.22
N ASP A 73 5.72 11.51 -8.99
CA ASP A 73 7.09 11.70 -8.51
C ASP A 73 7.87 10.38 -8.50
N LEU A 74 7.17 9.28 -8.20
CA LEU A 74 7.73 7.93 -8.18
C LEU A 74 7.56 7.18 -9.49
N GLN A 75 7.04 7.79 -10.57
CA GLN A 75 6.70 7.08 -11.81
C GLN A 75 7.84 6.23 -12.38
N ARG A 76 9.08 6.74 -12.32
CA ARG A 76 10.29 6.01 -12.78
C ARG A 76 10.69 4.85 -11.88
N ASP A 77 10.19 4.85 -10.65
CA ASP A 77 10.43 3.78 -9.69
C ASP A 77 9.33 2.72 -9.68
N LEU A 78 8.09 3.06 -10.04
CA LEU A 78 7.01 2.09 -10.15
C LEU A 78 7.28 1.16 -11.35
N ASN A 79 7.02 -0.13 -11.15
CA ASN A 79 7.24 -1.18 -12.15
C ASN A 79 6.11 -2.22 -12.12
N SER A 80 6.23 -3.24 -12.98
CA SER A 80 5.26 -4.34 -13.09
C SER A 80 5.19 -5.25 -11.86
N HIS A 81 5.99 -5.03 -10.83
CA HIS A 81 5.98 -5.76 -9.55
C HIS A 81 5.68 -4.83 -8.36
N THR A 82 4.97 -3.73 -8.62
CA THR A 82 4.64 -2.74 -7.59
C THR A 82 3.31 -3.04 -6.90
N ILE A 83 3.32 -2.91 -5.57
CA ILE A 83 2.15 -2.92 -4.70
C ILE A 83 2.18 -1.62 -3.88
N ILE A 84 1.04 -0.94 -3.87
CA ILE A 84 0.79 0.28 -3.11
C ILE A 84 -0.31 -0.03 -2.10
N MET A 85 -0.08 0.30 -0.83
CA MET A 85 -0.95 -0.14 0.27
C MET A 85 -1.21 0.98 1.27
N GLU A 86 -2.18 0.71 2.17
CA GLU A 86 -2.55 1.51 3.36
C GLU A 86 -3.59 2.59 3.07
N ASP A 87 -3.50 3.75 3.73
CA ASP A 87 -4.59 4.70 3.89
C ASP A 87 -4.50 5.83 2.89
N PHE A 88 -5.36 5.80 1.88
CA PHE A 88 -5.41 6.85 0.87
C PHE A 88 -6.27 8.03 1.33
N ASN A 89 -6.94 7.94 2.50
CA ASN A 89 -7.92 8.90 2.99
C ASN A 89 -8.99 9.27 1.95
N THR A 90 -9.24 8.39 0.98
CA THR A 90 -10.25 8.57 -0.06
C THR A 90 -10.76 7.22 -0.57
N SER A 91 -12.07 7.14 -0.79
CA SER A 91 -12.68 6.07 -1.56
C SER A 91 -12.35 6.17 -3.04
N LEU A 92 -12.09 5.04 -3.71
CA LEU A 92 -11.78 4.99 -5.16
C LEU A 92 -13.00 4.72 -6.03
N SER A 93 -14.06 4.14 -5.45
CA SER A 93 -15.32 3.81 -6.14
C SER A 93 -16.56 4.23 -5.35
N ILE A 94 -17.71 4.20 -6.00
CA ILE A 94 -19.01 4.48 -5.38
C ILE A 94 -19.37 3.42 -4.31
N LEU A 95 -18.97 2.17 -4.54
CA LEU A 95 -19.26 1.05 -3.63
C LEU A 95 -18.42 1.10 -2.35
N ASP A 96 -17.32 1.85 -2.35
CA ASP A 96 -16.48 2.08 -1.18
C ASP A 96 -17.11 3.08 -0.19
N ARG A 97 -18.32 3.58 -0.46
CA ARG A 97 -19.06 4.50 0.42
C ARG A 97 -20.44 3.93 0.70
N SER A 98 -20.85 3.84 1.96
CA SER A 98 -22.18 3.33 2.33
C SER A 98 -23.31 4.14 1.70
N MET A 99 -23.13 5.47 1.61
CA MET A 99 -24.10 6.39 1.00
C MET A 99 -24.07 6.39 -0.54
N ARG A 100 -23.17 5.64 -1.18
CA ARG A 100 -23.05 5.53 -2.66
C ARG A 100 -22.99 6.87 -3.38
N GLN A 101 -22.37 7.86 -2.73
CA GLN A 101 -22.14 9.16 -3.34
C GLN A 101 -21.19 9.04 -4.53
N LYS A 102 -21.43 9.84 -5.57
CA LYS A 102 -20.59 9.89 -6.76
C LYS A 102 -19.16 10.32 -6.40
N VAL A 103 -18.16 9.70 -7.03
CA VAL A 103 -16.76 10.12 -6.92
C VAL A 103 -16.56 11.48 -7.60
N ASN A 104 -15.81 12.36 -6.96
CA ASN A 104 -15.52 13.70 -7.47
C ASN A 104 -14.45 13.65 -8.58
N LYS A 105 -14.16 14.81 -9.20
CA LYS A 105 -13.19 14.93 -10.29
C LYS A 105 -11.78 14.54 -9.86
N ASP A 106 -11.35 14.93 -8.66
CA ASP A 106 -10.00 14.61 -8.17
C ASP A 106 -9.78 13.08 -8.01
N ILE A 107 -10.82 12.35 -7.61
CA ILE A 107 -10.78 10.87 -7.53
C ILE A 107 -10.78 10.25 -8.93
N GLN A 108 -11.56 10.78 -9.87
CA GLN A 108 -11.55 10.31 -11.26
C GLN A 108 -10.16 10.48 -11.88
N ASP A 109 -9.55 11.64 -11.66
CA ASP A 109 -8.18 11.96 -12.07
C ASP A 109 -7.13 11.01 -11.47
N LEU A 110 -7.26 10.67 -10.18
CA LEU A 110 -6.42 9.68 -9.52
C LEU A 110 -6.60 8.29 -10.16
N ASN A 111 -7.84 7.85 -10.36
CA ASN A 111 -8.14 6.57 -11.02
C ASN A 111 -7.58 6.51 -12.45
N SER A 112 -7.65 7.60 -13.22
CA SER A 112 -7.00 7.67 -14.53
C SER A 112 -5.48 7.56 -14.45
N THR A 113 -4.85 8.17 -13.43
CA THR A 113 -3.41 8.08 -13.21
C THR A 113 -2.99 6.66 -12.82
N LEU A 114 -3.75 5.99 -11.96
CA LEU A 114 -3.55 4.58 -11.63
C LEU A 114 -3.63 3.71 -12.88
N HIS A 115 -4.66 3.91 -13.71
CA HIS A 115 -4.83 3.17 -14.95
C HIS A 115 -3.67 3.40 -15.93
N GLN A 116 -3.18 4.62 -16.07
CA GLN A 116 -2.02 4.97 -16.91
C GLN A 116 -0.72 4.32 -16.42
N ALA A 117 -0.60 4.05 -15.12
CA ALA A 117 0.53 3.36 -14.52
C ALA A 117 0.37 1.82 -14.52
N ASP A 118 -0.66 1.28 -15.19
CA ASP A 118 -1.04 -0.14 -15.16
C ASP A 118 -1.29 -0.70 -13.75
N LEU A 119 -1.75 0.18 -12.85
CA LEU A 119 -2.14 -0.14 -11.49
C LEU A 119 -3.67 -0.26 -11.38
N THR A 120 -4.13 -1.22 -10.58
CA THR A 120 -5.55 -1.43 -10.29
C THR A 120 -5.77 -1.71 -8.80
N ASP A 121 -6.95 -1.36 -8.29
CA ASP A 121 -7.37 -1.79 -6.95
C ASP A 121 -7.61 -3.32 -6.98
N ILE A 122 -6.71 -4.04 -6.32
CA ILE A 122 -6.72 -5.50 -6.27
C ILE A 122 -7.95 -6.01 -5.52
N TYR A 123 -8.31 -5.35 -4.41
CA TYR A 123 -9.48 -5.74 -3.62
C TYR A 123 -10.76 -5.59 -4.43
N ARG A 124 -10.96 -4.44 -5.09
CA ARG A 124 -12.15 -4.21 -5.91
C ARG A 124 -12.21 -5.13 -7.12
N THR A 125 -11.07 -5.49 -7.70
CA THR A 125 -11.03 -6.40 -8.86
C THR A 125 -11.40 -7.83 -8.45
N LEU A 126 -10.94 -8.30 -7.29
CA LEU A 126 -11.30 -9.63 -6.76
C LEU A 126 -12.73 -9.67 -6.18
N HIS A 127 -13.23 -8.54 -5.67
CA HIS A 127 -14.56 -8.42 -5.07
C HIS A 127 -15.40 -7.30 -5.71
N PRO A 128 -15.79 -7.39 -7.00
CA PRO A 128 -16.40 -6.28 -7.74
C PRO A 128 -17.65 -5.70 -7.07
N LYS A 129 -18.43 -6.54 -6.40
CA LYS A 129 -19.71 -6.19 -5.77
C LYS A 129 -19.62 -6.00 -4.25
N SER A 130 -18.43 -6.13 -3.64
CA SER A 130 -18.29 -6.03 -2.18
C SER A 130 -18.66 -4.64 -1.68
N THR A 131 -19.32 -4.62 -0.53
CA THR A 131 -19.67 -3.43 0.24
C THR A 131 -19.08 -3.53 1.65
N GLU A 132 -17.93 -4.18 1.78
CA GLU A 132 -17.14 -4.14 3.00
C GLU A 132 -16.37 -2.82 3.09
N TYR A 133 -16.15 -2.37 4.32
CA TYR A 133 -15.58 -1.07 4.65
C TYR A 133 -14.43 -1.21 5.61
N THR A 134 -13.54 -0.22 5.64
CA THR A 134 -12.36 -0.24 6.51
C THR A 134 -12.42 0.79 7.62
N PHE A 135 -13.25 1.82 7.47
CA PHE A 135 -13.32 2.94 8.41
C PHE A 135 -14.77 3.37 8.69
N PHE A 136 -15.02 3.79 9.93
CA PHE A 136 -16.29 4.35 10.39
C PHE A 136 -16.05 5.66 11.16
N PRO A 137 -16.27 6.83 10.55
CA PRO A 137 -16.28 8.10 11.27
C PRO A 137 -17.53 8.26 12.14
N ALA A 138 -17.35 8.31 13.46
CA ALA A 138 -18.44 8.52 14.42
C ALA A 138 -19.30 9.78 14.15
N PRO A 139 -18.76 10.95 13.75
CA PRO A 139 -19.57 12.16 13.55
C PRO A 139 -20.57 12.07 12.39
N HIS A 140 -20.29 11.23 11.40
CA HIS A 140 -21.09 11.17 10.17
C HIS A 140 -21.95 9.92 10.07
N TYR A 141 -21.74 8.92 10.95
CA TYR A 141 -22.47 7.66 10.96
C TYR A 141 -22.50 6.95 9.59
N THR A 142 -21.44 7.12 8.79
CA THR A 142 -21.29 6.49 7.48
C THR A 142 -20.11 5.54 7.48
N TYR A 143 -20.12 4.53 6.64
CA TYR A 143 -18.99 3.63 6.45
C TYR A 143 -18.27 3.93 5.14
N SER A 144 -16.95 3.83 5.16
CA SER A 144 -16.12 3.99 3.97
C SER A 144 -14.97 3.00 3.91
N LYS A 145 -14.61 2.58 2.71
CA LYS A 145 -13.34 1.93 2.42
C LYS A 145 -12.37 3.01 1.92
N ILE A 146 -11.39 3.35 2.75
CA ILE A 146 -10.36 4.36 2.46
C ILE A 146 -8.95 3.76 2.46
N ASP A 147 -8.81 2.56 3.02
CA ASP A 147 -7.63 1.74 2.89
C ASP A 147 -7.70 0.94 1.59
N HIS A 148 -6.60 0.87 0.85
CA HIS A 148 -6.56 0.22 -0.45
C HIS A 148 -5.31 -0.64 -0.61
N ILE A 149 -5.45 -1.66 -1.44
CA ILE A 149 -4.34 -2.44 -1.96
C ILE A 149 -4.41 -2.30 -3.48
N VAL A 150 -3.53 -1.48 -4.01
CA VAL A 150 -3.39 -1.22 -5.43
C VAL A 150 -2.14 -1.94 -5.90
N GLY A 151 -2.19 -2.59 -7.06
CA GLY A 151 -1.00 -3.23 -7.60
C GLY A 151 -1.04 -3.34 -9.11
N SER A 152 0.11 -3.69 -9.68
CA SER A 152 0.24 -3.86 -11.11
C SER A 152 -0.67 -4.99 -11.62
N LYS A 153 -1.20 -4.84 -12.84
CA LYS A 153 -2.01 -5.89 -13.49
C LYS A 153 -1.27 -7.23 -13.59
N LEU A 154 0.07 -7.22 -13.74
CA LEU A 154 0.87 -8.44 -13.84
C LEU A 154 0.87 -9.26 -12.54
N LEU A 155 0.86 -8.59 -11.38
CA LEU A 155 0.79 -9.24 -10.08
C LEU A 155 -0.55 -9.93 -9.82
N PHE A 156 -1.59 -9.60 -10.60
CA PHE A 156 -2.92 -10.18 -10.42
C PHE A 156 -2.92 -11.70 -10.57
N SER A 157 -2.11 -12.24 -11.51
CA SER A 157 -1.92 -13.69 -11.68
C SER A 157 -1.37 -14.39 -10.44
N LYS A 158 -0.72 -13.65 -9.54
CA LYS A 158 -0.16 -14.15 -8.28
C LYS A 158 -1.07 -13.90 -7.08
N CYS A 159 -2.11 -13.07 -7.21
CA CYS A 159 -3.02 -12.76 -6.12
C CYS A 159 -3.94 -13.95 -5.84
N LYS A 160 -3.78 -14.60 -4.68
CA LYS A 160 -4.60 -15.75 -4.28
C LYS A 160 -5.89 -15.33 -3.59
N ARG A 161 -5.77 -14.40 -2.65
CA ARG A 161 -6.87 -13.96 -1.79
C ARG A 161 -6.57 -12.57 -1.25
N THR A 162 -7.63 -11.81 -1.04
CA THR A 162 -7.60 -10.58 -0.25
C THR A 162 -8.83 -10.51 0.64
N GLU A 163 -8.65 -10.02 1.86
CA GLU A 163 -9.67 -9.97 2.90
C GLU A 163 -9.51 -8.72 3.76
N ILE A 164 -10.62 -8.18 4.25
CA ILE A 164 -10.65 -7.14 5.27
C ILE A 164 -10.82 -7.82 6.63
N THR A 165 -10.06 -7.39 7.63
CA THR A 165 -10.08 -7.95 8.98
C THR A 165 -10.27 -6.83 10.00
N THR A 166 -11.38 -6.89 10.73
CA THR A 166 -11.65 -5.98 11.84
C THR A 166 -10.73 -6.27 13.01
N ASN A 167 -10.44 -5.26 13.82
CA ASN A 167 -9.56 -5.39 14.97
C ASN A 167 -9.98 -4.39 16.07
N CYS A 168 -9.40 -4.55 17.27
CA CYS A 168 -9.61 -3.64 18.41
C CYS A 168 -8.44 -2.67 18.64
N LEU A 169 -7.41 -2.70 17.78
CA LEU A 169 -6.18 -1.91 17.93
C LEU A 169 -6.27 -0.56 17.23
N SER A 170 -7.13 -0.45 16.22
CA SER A 170 -7.29 0.73 15.38
C SER A 170 -8.77 0.93 15.04
N ASP A 171 -9.14 2.17 14.74
CA ASP A 171 -10.40 2.56 14.11
C ASP A 171 -10.47 2.19 12.61
N HIS A 172 -9.33 1.78 12.04
CA HIS A 172 -9.24 1.16 10.72
C HIS A 172 -9.20 -0.37 10.81
N SER A 173 -9.89 -1.03 9.88
CA SER A 173 -9.74 -2.46 9.62
C SER A 173 -8.53 -2.73 8.74
N ALA A 174 -7.82 -3.82 8.99
CA ALA A 174 -6.66 -4.21 8.20
C ALA A 174 -7.09 -4.84 6.88
N ILE A 175 -6.33 -4.61 5.81
CA ILE A 175 -6.49 -5.36 4.55
C ILE A 175 -5.30 -6.29 4.38
N LYS A 176 -5.59 -7.56 4.10
CA LYS A 176 -4.58 -8.59 3.86
C LYS A 176 -4.60 -9.00 2.40
N LEU A 177 -3.41 -9.14 1.81
CA LEU A 177 -3.20 -9.69 0.48
C LEU A 177 -2.30 -10.92 0.58
N GLN A 178 -2.74 -12.03 -0.01
CA GLN A 178 -1.95 -13.25 -0.13
C GLN A 178 -1.46 -13.40 -1.57
N LEU A 179 -0.14 -13.43 -1.74
CA LEU A 179 0.52 -13.62 -3.03
C LEU A 179 1.11 -15.04 -3.14
N SER A 180 1.09 -15.61 -4.33
CA SER A 180 1.93 -16.74 -4.69
C SER A 180 3.33 -16.25 -5.02
N VAL A 181 4.32 -16.77 -4.31
CA VAL A 181 5.74 -16.61 -4.67
C VAL A 181 6.20 -17.97 -5.17
N LYS A 182 6.88 -18.02 -6.32
CA LYS A 182 7.44 -19.29 -6.80
C LYS A 182 8.55 -19.70 -5.83
N LYS A 183 8.34 -20.84 -5.17
CA LYS A 183 9.40 -21.47 -4.39
C LYS A 183 10.46 -21.96 -5.37
N LEU A 184 11.60 -21.27 -5.41
CA LEU A 184 12.78 -21.84 -6.04
C LEU A 184 13.18 -23.05 -5.21
N THR A 185 13.00 -24.24 -5.77
CA THR A 185 13.72 -25.42 -5.29
C THR A 185 15.19 -25.14 -5.55
N GLN A 186 15.90 -24.68 -4.52
CA GLN A 186 17.35 -24.66 -4.54
C GLN A 186 17.78 -26.12 -4.57
N ASN A 187 18.04 -26.64 -5.77
CA ASN A 187 18.75 -27.89 -5.96
C ASN A 187 20.17 -27.64 -5.44
N CYS A 188 20.37 -27.73 -4.13
CA CYS A 188 21.68 -27.89 -3.56
C CYS A 188 22.15 -29.27 -3.99
N THR A 189 22.76 -29.36 -5.16
CA THR A 189 23.63 -30.48 -5.49
C THR A 189 24.83 -30.37 -4.56
N THR A 190 24.75 -31.00 -3.38
CA THR A 190 25.93 -31.27 -2.56
C THR A 190 26.80 -32.26 -3.32
N THR A 191 27.63 -31.75 -4.22
CA THR A 191 28.69 -32.52 -4.84
C THR A 191 29.80 -32.64 -3.81
N TRP A 192 29.85 -33.76 -3.10
CA TRP A 192 30.98 -34.11 -2.24
C TRP A 192 32.24 -34.14 -3.11
N LYS A 193 33.16 -33.20 -2.89
CA LYS A 193 34.50 -33.26 -3.45
C LYS A 193 35.37 -34.02 -2.47
N LEU A 194 35.79 -35.23 -2.85
CA LEU A 194 36.81 -35.97 -2.12
C LEU A 194 38.15 -35.26 -2.38
N ASN A 195 38.76 -34.67 -1.34
CA ASN A 195 40.14 -34.22 -1.43
C ASN A 195 41.02 -35.46 -1.26
N ASN A 196 41.67 -35.89 -2.35
CA ASN A 196 42.75 -36.87 -2.27
C ASN A 196 44.02 -36.15 -1.77
N LEU A 197 44.58 -36.63 -0.66
CA LEU A 197 45.97 -36.38 -0.24
C LEU A 197 46.84 -37.52 -0.74
#